data_AF-A0A378WXQ0-F1
#
_entry.id   AF-A0A378WXQ0-F1
#
_cell.length_a   1.000
_cell.length_b   1.000
_cell.length_c   1.000
_cell.angle_alpha   90.00
_cell.angle_beta   90.00
_cell.angle_gamma   90.00
#
_symmetry.space_group_name_H-M   'P 1'
#
loop_
_entity.id
_entity.type
_entity.pdbx_description
1 polymer ?
#
loop_
_entity_poly.entity_id
_entity_poly.type
_entity_poly.pdbx_seq_one_letter_code
_entity_poly.pdbx_strand_id
1 'polypeptide(L)'
;MNPTDIGTHPFDLATAPAPAGAGRYLGRTTAEYSNMVGPFGGVTAATALRAVLDDPRCVAEPVSITVNYAGAIADGPFTIDSRPVRTNRSTQHWTLTLTQDDAVTTTATVVCGARRPTWSDTEIEPPAAPPAESVAVAPPPEFPVWMRNYEMRFVEGGGPITSDPQEQPTSTTTLWVRDLPARPVDFPAVTALADVFIPRVMVRQGRMVAASTVSLTVYFHADAAALAAHGTVRCSPPPGDSISAAATSISPHSCGAQTAGRWPPLTNWSTSRTEPGIATGRSGYAPSMQWFTAPEYWFAREVFQRGLAVVYLIAFVGAARQFRALIGAGGMLPVPAFLARSSFRSSPSLFHLHYSDRFFAGVSWTGAALAMALVAGADDHVPLWAAMLLWLAAWALYLSIVNVGQAWYSFGWESLLLETGFLAIFLGNDRTAPPILVLWLARWLLFRVEFGAGLIKLRGDPCWRDLTCLYYHHETQPMPGPLSWLFHHLPAPLHRVEVAANHIAQLVVPFALFTRSRSRVSPRPSS
;
A
#
# COMPACT_ATOMS: atom_id res chain seq x y z
N MET A 1 50.69 18.29 10.98
CA MET A 1 50.01 18.04 12.26
C MET A 1 50.04 16.53 12.51
N ASN A 2 50.38 16.13 13.73
CA ASN A 2 50.56 14.73 14.13
C ASN A 2 49.26 13.90 13.98
N PRO A 3 49.31 12.61 13.61
CA PRO A 3 48.12 11.75 13.47
C PRO A 3 47.52 11.24 14.79
N THR A 4 47.97 11.73 15.95
CA THR A 4 47.61 11.21 17.28
C THR A 4 46.76 12.16 18.13
N ASP A 5 46.30 13.26 17.55
CA ASP A 5 45.23 14.09 18.14
C ASP A 5 43.91 13.68 17.46
N ILE A 6 43.39 12.49 17.80
CA ILE A 6 42.11 12.00 17.28
C ILE A 6 41.01 12.79 18.00
N GLY A 7 40.79 14.03 17.56
CA GLY A 7 39.65 14.83 18.01
C GLY A 7 38.36 14.08 17.73
N THR A 8 37.50 13.94 18.74
CA THR A 8 36.14 13.40 18.60
C THR A 8 35.41 14.17 17.50
N HIS A 9 34.75 13.45 16.58
CA HIS A 9 34.04 14.06 15.46
C HIS A 9 32.99 15.09 15.97
N PRO A 10 32.81 16.26 15.34
CA PRO A 10 31.86 17.28 15.79
C PRO A 10 30.44 16.75 16.02
N PHE A 11 29.96 15.88 15.12
CA PHE A 11 28.68 15.19 15.28
C PHE A 11 28.58 14.36 16.56
N ASP A 12 29.63 13.60 16.89
CA ASP A 12 29.64 12.76 18.09
C ASP A 12 29.70 13.61 19.36
N LEU A 13 30.43 14.74 19.34
CA LEU A 13 30.41 15.73 20.42
C LEU A 13 29.03 16.36 20.61
N ALA A 14 28.32 16.66 19.52
CA ALA A 14 27.00 17.29 19.56
C ALA A 14 25.87 16.33 19.99
N THR A 15 26.06 15.02 19.77
CA THR A 15 24.99 14.01 19.93
C THR A 15 25.17 13.05 21.09
N ALA A 16 26.27 13.12 21.85
CA ALA A 16 26.55 12.24 22.98
C ALA A 16 26.14 12.88 24.33
N PRO A 17 24.89 12.73 24.80
CA PRO A 17 24.49 13.27 26.08
C PRO A 17 25.10 12.45 27.23
N ALA A 18 25.54 13.12 28.29
CA ALA A 18 26.16 12.47 29.44
C ALA A 18 25.09 11.78 30.32
N PRO A 19 25.30 10.56 30.81
CA PRO A 19 24.35 9.91 31.72
C PRO A 19 24.26 10.69 33.05
N ALA A 20 23.03 10.95 33.49
CA ALA A 20 22.71 11.71 34.72
C ALA A 20 21.78 10.92 35.67
N GLY A 21 21.58 9.63 35.40
CA GLY A 21 20.72 8.73 36.17
C GLY A 21 20.12 7.64 35.28
N ALA A 22 19.37 6.71 35.87
CA ALA A 22 18.71 5.66 35.12
C ALA A 22 17.67 6.24 34.14
N GLY A 23 17.96 6.20 32.85
CA GLY A 23 17.10 6.79 31.82
C GLY A 23 17.08 8.32 31.82
N ARG A 24 18.08 8.97 32.41
CA ARG A 24 18.19 10.44 32.40
C ARG A 24 19.56 10.84 31.88
N TYR A 25 19.60 11.82 30.98
CA TYR A 25 20.82 12.29 30.33
C TYR A 25 20.88 13.82 30.32
N LEU A 26 22.10 14.35 30.33
CA LEU A 26 22.41 15.77 30.21
C LEU A 26 23.06 16.01 28.84
N GLY A 27 22.37 16.75 27.98
CA GLY A 27 22.89 17.21 26.70
C GLY A 27 23.22 18.69 26.73
N ARG A 28 23.86 19.18 25.66
CA ARG A 28 24.17 20.59 25.46
C ARG A 28 24.16 20.91 23.96
N THR A 29 23.67 22.08 23.58
CA THR A 29 23.81 22.56 22.20
C THR A 29 25.28 22.88 21.88
N THR A 30 25.63 22.72 20.61
CA THR A 30 26.96 23.06 20.08
C THR A 30 26.82 24.09 18.97
N ALA A 31 27.76 25.05 18.91
CA ALA A 31 27.71 26.15 17.95
C ALA A 31 27.83 25.63 16.51
N GLU A 32 28.57 24.54 16.33
CA GLU A 32 28.80 23.86 15.06
C GLU A 32 27.51 23.36 14.42
N TYR A 33 26.48 23.02 15.22
CA TYR A 33 25.18 22.57 14.73
C TYR A 33 24.06 23.60 14.93
N SER A 34 24.41 24.88 15.07
CA SER A 34 23.41 25.95 15.16
C SER A 34 22.65 26.16 13.85
N ASN A 35 21.37 26.51 13.98
CA ASN A 35 20.43 26.81 12.90
C ASN A 35 19.71 28.16 13.18
N MET A 36 18.70 28.50 12.38
CA MET A 36 17.95 29.77 12.47
C MET A 36 17.47 30.13 13.88
N VAL A 37 16.77 29.20 14.53
CA VAL A 37 16.17 29.40 15.86
C VAL A 37 16.45 28.13 16.67
N GLY A 38 17.65 28.05 17.24
CA GLY A 38 18.13 26.90 18.00
C GLY A 38 19.00 25.92 17.18
N PRO A 39 19.23 24.70 17.69
CA PRO A 39 20.04 23.70 17.00
C PRO A 39 19.36 23.15 15.74
N PHE A 40 20.15 22.58 14.85
CA PHE A 40 19.68 21.77 13.73
C PHE A 40 18.74 20.66 14.21
N GLY A 41 17.54 20.54 13.62
CA GLY A 41 16.54 19.56 14.03
C GLY A 41 17.08 18.13 13.97
N GLY A 42 17.78 17.79 12.89
CA GLY A 42 18.45 16.51 12.72
C GLY A 42 19.44 16.16 13.84
N VAL A 43 20.21 17.13 14.36
CA VAL A 43 21.12 16.85 15.50
C VAL A 43 20.32 16.57 16.77
N THR A 44 19.24 17.30 17.00
CA THR A 44 18.34 17.09 18.15
C THR A 44 17.71 15.70 18.10
N ALA A 45 17.23 15.29 16.93
CA ALA A 45 16.68 13.95 16.70
C ALA A 45 17.73 12.85 16.90
N ALA A 46 18.96 13.06 16.41
CA ALA A 46 20.07 12.14 16.59
C ALA A 46 20.46 12.00 18.07
N THR A 47 20.51 13.10 18.84
CA THR A 47 20.77 13.08 20.29
C THR A 47 19.68 12.30 21.04
N ALA A 48 18.41 12.48 20.67
CA ALA A 48 17.30 11.71 21.25
C ALA A 48 17.42 10.21 20.94
N LEU A 49 17.79 9.84 19.71
CA LEU A 49 18.04 8.44 19.35
C LEU A 49 19.22 7.87 20.15
N ARG A 50 20.32 8.61 20.26
CA ARG A 50 21.52 8.19 20.99
C ARG A 50 21.24 7.96 22.48
N ALA A 51 20.37 8.75 23.11
CA ALA A 51 19.89 8.50 24.47
C ALA A 51 19.13 7.16 24.64
N VAL A 52 18.61 6.55 23.56
CA VAL A 52 18.06 5.18 23.60
C VAL A 52 19.15 4.15 23.33
N LEU A 53 19.99 4.38 22.32
CA LEU A 53 21.03 3.41 21.92
C LEU A 53 22.10 3.21 22.99
N ASP A 54 22.43 4.28 23.73
CA ASP A 54 23.40 4.25 24.82
C ASP A 54 22.77 3.82 26.16
N ASP A 55 21.45 3.60 26.20
CA ASP A 55 20.77 3.11 27.40
C ASP A 55 21.03 1.60 27.56
N PRO A 56 21.57 1.13 28.70
CA PRO A 56 21.88 -0.29 28.91
C PRO A 56 20.63 -1.19 28.90
N ARG A 57 19.43 -0.62 29.00
CA ARG A 57 18.16 -1.35 28.90
C ARG A 57 17.73 -1.58 27.45
N CYS A 58 18.40 -0.96 26.47
CA CYS A 58 18.18 -1.20 25.06
C CYS A 58 18.81 -2.53 24.64
N VAL A 59 17.99 -3.42 24.09
CA VAL A 59 18.38 -4.81 23.76
C VAL A 59 18.19 -5.16 22.28
N ALA A 60 17.91 -4.15 21.45
CA ALA A 60 17.60 -4.34 20.03
C ALA A 60 17.97 -3.09 19.20
N GLU A 61 18.09 -3.26 17.89
CA GLU A 61 18.37 -2.17 16.96
C GLU A 61 17.14 -1.28 16.71
N PRO A 62 17.33 0.02 16.40
CA PRO A 62 16.22 0.90 16.09
C PRO A 62 15.57 0.50 14.75
N VAL A 63 14.24 0.54 14.74
CA VAL A 63 13.39 0.33 13.55
C VAL A 63 12.77 1.65 13.12
N SER A 64 12.39 2.50 14.07
CA SER A 64 11.91 3.85 13.77
C SER A 64 12.14 4.82 14.92
N ILE A 65 12.16 6.10 14.58
CA ILE A 65 12.09 7.22 15.51
C ILE A 65 11.09 8.25 14.98
N THR A 66 10.25 8.78 15.87
CA THR A 66 9.41 9.96 15.62
C THR A 66 9.77 11.02 16.64
N VAL A 67 10.07 12.24 16.20
CA VAL A 67 10.44 13.39 17.03
C VAL A 67 9.44 14.51 16.78
N ASN A 68 8.93 15.13 17.85
CA ASN A 68 8.07 16.31 17.77
C ASN A 68 8.76 17.48 18.48
N TYR A 69 8.90 18.59 17.75
CA TYR A 69 9.55 19.80 18.24
C TYR A 69 8.48 20.74 18.80
N ALA A 70 8.30 20.69 20.12
CA ALA A 70 7.24 21.41 20.84
C ALA A 70 7.64 22.86 21.16
N GLY A 71 8.94 23.16 21.26
CA GLY A 71 9.47 24.48 21.52
C GLY A 71 10.93 24.59 21.06
N ALA A 72 11.41 25.83 20.93
CA ALA A 72 12.81 26.08 20.57
C ALA A 72 13.73 25.68 21.73
N ILE A 73 14.88 25.10 21.39
CA ILE A 73 15.98 24.87 22.33
C ILE A 73 16.93 26.06 22.23
N ALA A 74 17.10 26.80 23.32
CA ALA A 74 18.08 27.86 23.46
C ALA A 74 19.50 27.28 23.61
N ASP A 75 20.51 28.11 23.33
CA ASP A 75 21.89 27.69 23.50
C ASP A 75 22.22 27.38 24.97
N GLY A 76 22.69 26.17 25.24
CA GLY A 76 22.99 25.74 26.59
C GLY A 76 22.68 24.28 26.88
N PRO A 77 22.66 23.91 28.17
CA PRO A 77 22.34 22.55 28.60
C PRO A 77 20.85 22.25 28.45
N PHE A 78 20.52 20.97 28.28
CA PHE A 78 19.17 20.43 28.33
C PHE A 78 19.19 19.02 28.94
N THR A 79 18.05 18.56 29.45
CA THR A 79 17.89 17.21 30.00
C THR A 79 17.09 16.34 29.04
N ILE A 80 17.42 15.06 28.95
CA ILE A 80 16.64 14.03 28.27
C ILE A 80 16.20 12.98 29.29
N ASP A 81 14.90 12.77 29.42
CA ASP A 81 14.32 11.63 30.13
C ASP A 81 13.90 10.58 29.10
N SER A 82 14.49 9.39 29.16
CA SER A 82 14.29 8.24 28.28
C SER A 82 13.70 7.06 29.04
N ARG A 83 12.52 6.61 28.61
CA ARG A 83 11.78 5.53 29.27
C ARG A 83 11.43 4.42 28.29
N PRO A 84 11.87 3.16 28.53
CA PRO A 84 11.30 2.01 27.85
C PRO A 84 9.87 1.82 28.37
N VAL A 85 8.87 2.06 27.52
CA VAL A 85 7.45 1.98 27.90
C VAL A 85 6.92 0.55 27.81
N ARG A 86 7.48 -0.26 26.91
CA ARG A 86 7.11 -1.66 26.73
C ARG A 86 8.26 -2.46 26.13
N THR A 87 8.62 -3.57 26.77
CA THR A 87 9.54 -4.57 26.21
C THR A 87 8.77 -5.85 25.93
N ASN A 88 8.78 -6.32 24.69
CA ASN A 88 8.21 -7.58 24.25
C ASN A 88 9.33 -8.54 23.81
N ARG A 89 8.96 -9.74 23.34
CA ARG A 89 9.92 -10.75 22.87
C ARG A 89 10.83 -10.28 21.72
N SER A 90 10.32 -9.43 20.83
CA SER A 90 11.02 -9.02 19.61
C SER A 90 11.00 -7.51 19.35
N THR A 91 10.34 -6.73 20.20
CA THR A 91 10.25 -5.27 20.05
C THR A 91 10.38 -4.59 21.41
N GLN A 92 10.88 -3.36 21.40
CA GLN A 92 10.95 -2.49 22.55
C GLN A 92 10.51 -1.08 22.13
N HIS A 93 9.63 -0.48 22.92
CA HIS A 93 9.06 0.84 22.66
C HIS A 93 9.57 1.81 23.71
N TRP A 94 9.97 3.00 23.27
CA TRP A 94 10.55 4.05 24.09
C TRP A 94 9.80 5.36 23.92
N THR A 95 9.73 6.13 24.99
CA THR A 95 9.28 7.52 24.98
C THR A 95 10.36 8.37 25.62
N LEU A 96 10.66 9.50 24.98
CA LEU A 96 11.63 10.47 25.44
C LEU A 96 11.00 11.84 25.59
N THR A 97 11.50 12.60 26.55
CA THR A 97 11.16 14.01 26.75
C THR A 97 12.45 14.79 26.94
N LEU A 98 12.63 15.82 26.11
CA LEU A 98 13.70 16.79 26.20
C LEU A 98 13.17 18.04 26.90
N THR A 99 13.87 18.50 27.93
CA THR A 99 13.47 19.63 28.76
C THR A 99 14.62 20.62 28.88
N GLN A 100 14.32 21.91 28.75
CA GLN A 100 15.24 23.02 29.02
C GLN A 100 14.49 24.09 29.81
N ASP A 101 15.11 24.60 30.88
CA ASP A 101 14.51 25.57 31.80
C ASP A 101 13.09 25.18 32.26
N ASP A 102 12.94 23.91 32.65
CA ASP A 102 11.69 23.26 33.08
C ASP A 102 10.55 23.22 32.04
N ALA A 103 10.82 23.61 30.78
CA ALA A 103 9.89 23.52 29.67
C ALA A 103 10.24 22.35 28.73
N VAL A 104 9.23 21.58 28.33
CA VAL A 104 9.39 20.52 27.33
C VAL A 104 9.62 21.16 25.96
N THR A 105 10.78 20.92 25.37
CA THR A 105 11.15 21.45 24.05
C THR A 105 10.92 20.42 22.95
N THR A 106 11.17 19.14 23.25
CA THR A 106 11.07 18.05 22.26
C THR A 106 10.52 16.79 22.91
N THR A 107 9.67 16.05 22.19
CA THR A 107 9.27 14.68 22.57
C THR A 107 9.69 13.71 21.49
N ALA A 108 9.98 12.47 21.84
CA ALA A 108 10.26 11.44 20.85
C ALA A 108 9.71 10.08 21.24
N THR A 109 9.44 9.25 20.25
CA THR A 109 9.16 7.83 20.42
C THR A 109 10.09 7.03 19.54
N VAL A 110 10.74 6.00 20.11
CA VAL A 110 11.64 5.11 19.39
C VAL A 110 11.11 3.68 19.49
N VAL A 111 11.11 2.97 18.38
CA VAL A 111 10.82 1.53 18.34
C VAL A 111 12.11 0.81 18.00
N CYS A 112 12.55 -0.08 18.88
CA CYS A 112 13.63 -1.02 18.63
C CYS A 112 13.05 -2.42 18.35
N GLY A 113 13.72 -3.20 17.52
CA GLY A 113 13.26 -4.51 17.09
C GLY A 113 14.40 -5.48 16.83
N ALA A 114 14.22 -6.74 17.21
CA ALA A 114 15.17 -7.79 16.88
C ALA A 114 15.13 -8.03 15.36
N ARG A 115 16.25 -7.78 14.68
CA ARG A 115 16.41 -8.10 13.26
C ARG A 115 16.62 -9.60 13.10
N ARG A 116 15.97 -10.18 12.08
CA ARG A 116 16.13 -11.59 11.68
C ARG A 116 16.18 -11.64 10.16
N PRO A 117 16.93 -12.55 9.56
CA PRO A 117 16.85 -12.78 8.13
C PRO A 117 15.42 -13.12 7.73
N THR A 118 14.87 -12.33 6.81
CA THR A 118 13.55 -12.56 6.21
C THR A 118 13.65 -12.41 4.71
N TRP A 119 12.58 -12.77 3.99
CA TRP A 119 12.42 -12.32 2.62
C TRP A 119 12.50 -10.79 2.57
N SER A 120 13.18 -10.26 1.57
CA SER A 120 13.41 -8.83 1.36
C SER A 120 13.30 -8.51 -0.12
N ASP A 121 12.70 -7.37 -0.43
CA ASP A 121 12.63 -6.80 -1.76
C ASP A 121 12.64 -5.27 -1.64
N THR A 122 13.12 -4.58 -2.66
CA THR A 122 13.15 -3.11 -2.73
C THR A 122 12.27 -2.67 -3.89
N GLU A 123 11.00 -2.35 -3.60
CA GLU A 123 10.02 -2.01 -4.63
C GLU A 123 10.26 -0.65 -5.31
N ILE A 124 10.95 0.27 -4.63
CA ILE A 124 11.22 1.63 -5.11
C ILE A 124 12.58 1.66 -5.80
N GLU A 125 12.63 2.16 -7.03
CA GLU A 125 13.89 2.40 -7.74
C GLU A 125 14.59 3.66 -7.18
N PRO A 126 15.92 3.63 -6.95
CA PRO A 126 16.66 4.82 -6.55
C PRO A 126 16.56 5.91 -7.64
N PRO A 127 16.51 7.20 -7.26
CA PRO A 127 16.44 8.28 -8.24
C PRO A 127 17.68 8.26 -9.16
N ALA A 128 17.47 8.55 -10.43
CA ALA A 128 18.57 8.67 -11.38
C ALA A 128 19.47 9.85 -10.97
N ALA A 129 20.72 9.55 -10.63
CA ALA A 129 21.73 10.54 -10.25
C ALA A 129 23.09 10.18 -10.88
N PRO A 130 23.86 11.16 -11.36
CA PRO A 130 25.24 10.93 -11.77
C PRO A 130 26.11 10.53 -10.56
N PRO A 131 27.27 9.87 -10.78
CA PRO A 131 28.20 9.53 -9.69
C PRO A 131 28.56 10.75 -8.84
N ALA A 132 28.72 10.57 -7.53
CA ALA A 132 28.95 11.68 -6.60
C ALA A 132 30.17 12.52 -6.97
N GLU A 133 31.21 11.89 -7.52
CA GLU A 133 32.47 12.52 -7.90
C GLU A 133 32.31 13.51 -9.07
N SER A 134 31.29 13.32 -9.92
CA SER A 134 31.02 14.18 -11.07
C SER A 134 30.08 15.35 -10.75
N VAL A 135 29.44 15.35 -9.58
CA VAL A 135 28.60 16.46 -9.09
C VAL A 135 29.45 17.42 -8.27
N ALA A 136 29.40 18.72 -8.54
CA ALA A 136 30.17 19.70 -7.79
C ALA A 136 29.75 19.75 -6.31
N VAL A 137 30.72 19.96 -5.43
CA VAL A 137 30.45 20.25 -4.01
C VAL A 137 29.82 21.64 -3.91
N ALA A 138 28.66 21.74 -3.28
CA ALA A 138 28.03 23.02 -2.98
C ALA A 138 28.83 23.72 -1.87
N PRO A 139 29.24 24.98 -2.06
CA PRO A 139 29.88 25.74 -1.00
C PRO A 139 28.87 25.95 0.13
N PRO A 140 29.22 25.64 1.39
CA PRO A 140 28.30 25.85 2.49
C PRO A 140 28.04 27.35 2.66
N PRO A 141 26.80 27.78 2.95
CA PRO A 141 26.52 29.18 3.21
C PRO A 141 27.21 29.65 4.51
N GLU A 142 27.30 30.96 4.70
CA GLU A 142 27.76 31.51 5.98
C GLU A 142 26.81 31.09 7.11
N PHE A 143 25.51 30.99 6.81
CA PHE A 143 24.43 30.59 7.70
C PHE A 143 23.36 29.78 6.94
N PRO A 144 22.78 28.71 7.53
CA PRO A 144 23.01 28.18 8.88
C PRO A 144 24.33 27.41 9.02
N VAL A 145 24.91 27.43 10.21
CA VAL A 145 26.28 26.92 10.47
C VAL A 145 26.38 25.41 10.28
N TRP A 146 25.34 24.66 10.66
CA TRP A 146 25.33 23.19 10.62
C TRP A 146 25.68 22.60 9.25
N MET A 147 25.39 23.32 8.16
CA MET A 147 25.68 22.87 6.79
C MET A 147 27.18 22.67 6.53
N ARG A 148 28.06 23.33 7.30
CA ARG A 148 29.52 23.18 7.20
C ARG A 148 30.02 21.81 7.65
N ASN A 149 29.20 21.06 8.40
CA ASN A 149 29.53 19.70 8.85
C ASN A 149 29.12 18.63 7.83
N TYR A 150 28.75 19.02 6.62
CA TYR A 150 28.34 18.11 5.55
C TYR A 150 29.01 18.49 4.22
N GLU A 151 29.46 17.48 3.47
CA GLU A 151 29.76 17.64 2.04
C GLU A 151 28.48 17.36 1.26
N MET A 152 27.89 18.40 0.66
CA MET A 152 26.63 18.31 -0.09
C MET A 152 26.88 18.51 -1.58
N ARG A 153 26.30 17.66 -2.43
CA ARG A 153 26.40 17.74 -3.90
C ARG A 153 25.01 17.61 -4.51
N PHE A 154 24.42 18.73 -4.90
CA PHE A 154 23.04 18.77 -5.40
C PHE A 154 22.97 18.39 -6.89
N VAL A 155 22.11 17.42 -7.19
CA VAL A 155 21.72 17.02 -8.56
C VAL A 155 20.47 17.80 -9.00
N GLU A 156 19.49 17.93 -8.10
CA GLU A 156 18.26 18.69 -8.31
C GLU A 156 17.90 19.46 -7.03
N GLY A 157 17.29 20.64 -7.17
CA GLY A 157 16.71 21.37 -6.04
C GLY A 157 17.72 21.98 -5.07
N GLY A 158 18.96 22.22 -5.53
CA GLY A 158 20.00 22.98 -4.81
C GLY A 158 20.23 24.40 -5.36
N GLY A 159 19.30 24.91 -6.18
CA GLY A 159 19.40 26.22 -6.81
C GLY A 159 19.44 27.38 -5.80
N PRO A 160 19.97 28.55 -6.19
CA PRO A 160 20.12 29.68 -5.28
C PRO A 160 18.76 30.16 -4.79
N ILE A 161 18.69 30.47 -3.50
CA ILE A 161 17.59 31.26 -2.93
C ILE A 161 17.86 32.71 -3.32
N THR A 162 17.03 33.29 -4.19
CA THR A 162 17.28 34.61 -4.79
C THR A 162 16.37 35.68 -4.21
N SER A 163 16.76 36.95 -4.38
CA SER A 163 15.92 38.12 -4.08
C SER A 163 14.83 38.38 -5.14
N ASP A 164 14.98 37.79 -6.34
CA ASP A 164 13.98 37.79 -7.41
C ASP A 164 13.54 36.34 -7.70
N PRO A 165 12.65 35.77 -6.87
CA PRO A 165 12.35 34.35 -6.89
C PRO A 165 11.32 33.99 -7.95
N GLN A 166 11.54 32.87 -8.64
CA GLN A 166 10.55 32.24 -9.52
C GLN A 166 10.08 30.92 -8.92
N GLU A 167 8.77 30.66 -9.01
CA GLU A 167 8.19 29.40 -8.59
C GLU A 167 8.71 28.25 -9.46
N GLN A 168 9.29 27.24 -8.80
CA GLN A 168 9.85 26.06 -9.46
C GLN A 168 8.76 25.02 -9.77
N PRO A 169 8.85 24.28 -10.87
CA PRO A 169 7.82 23.30 -11.27
C PRO A 169 7.75 22.08 -10.34
N THR A 170 8.80 21.79 -9.58
CA THR A 170 8.86 20.71 -8.58
C THR A 170 9.42 21.26 -7.27
N SER A 171 9.19 20.53 -6.19
CA SER A 171 9.89 20.73 -4.91
C SER A 171 10.81 19.55 -4.61
N THR A 172 11.27 18.84 -5.64
CA THR A 172 12.13 17.66 -5.51
C THR A 172 13.56 18.11 -5.25
N THR A 173 14.27 17.40 -4.37
CA THR A 173 15.72 17.55 -4.22
C THR A 173 16.34 16.17 -4.26
N THR A 174 17.37 16.07 -5.08
CA THR A 174 18.24 14.90 -5.18
C THR A 174 19.64 15.40 -4.89
N LEU A 175 20.30 14.85 -3.87
CA LEU A 175 21.68 15.20 -3.54
C LEU A 175 22.48 13.99 -3.05
N TRP A 176 23.79 14.05 -3.25
CA TRP A 176 24.74 13.26 -2.48
C TRP A 176 25.12 14.03 -1.22
N VAL A 177 25.17 13.34 -0.08
CA VAL A 177 25.53 13.94 1.20
C VAL A 177 26.35 12.96 2.04
N ARG A 178 27.35 13.48 2.75
CA ARG A 178 28.11 12.75 3.77
C ARG A 178 28.63 13.73 4.83
N ASP A 179 28.93 13.22 6.02
CA ASP A 179 29.55 14.01 7.08
C ASP A 179 30.88 14.61 6.64
N LEU A 180 31.17 15.81 7.17
CA LEU A 180 32.45 16.50 7.03
C LEU A 180 32.93 16.96 8.42
N PRO A 181 34.09 16.50 8.92
CA PRO A 181 35.00 15.51 8.33
C PRO A 181 34.32 14.14 8.09
N ALA A 182 34.93 13.28 7.28
CA ALA A 182 34.30 11.99 6.95
C ALA A 182 34.11 11.12 8.20
N ARG A 183 32.90 10.58 8.38
CA ARG A 183 32.51 9.71 9.48
C ARG A 183 31.77 8.47 8.95
N PRO A 184 31.92 7.28 9.58
CA PRO A 184 31.07 6.14 9.27
C PRO A 184 29.58 6.46 9.47
N VAL A 185 28.73 5.91 8.61
CA VAL A 185 27.28 6.10 8.71
C VAL A 185 26.71 5.09 9.73
N ASP A 186 25.97 5.61 10.71
CA ASP A 186 25.24 4.86 11.73
C ASP A 186 23.80 5.41 11.88
N PHE A 187 22.98 4.81 12.76
CA PHE A 187 21.59 5.23 12.91
C PHE A 187 21.42 6.70 13.34
N PRO A 188 22.20 7.25 14.31
CA PRO A 188 22.19 8.68 14.59
C PRO A 188 22.52 9.55 13.37
N ALA A 189 23.56 9.21 12.59
CA ALA A 189 23.90 9.97 11.38
C ALA A 189 22.76 9.93 10.35
N VAL A 190 22.17 8.76 10.07
CA VAL A 190 21.01 8.65 9.15
C VAL A 190 19.82 9.47 9.65
N THR A 191 19.59 9.50 10.96
CA THR A 191 18.54 10.32 11.57
C THR A 191 18.76 11.81 11.31
N ALA A 192 19.99 12.29 11.46
CA ALA A 192 20.33 13.68 11.18
C ALA A 192 20.27 13.99 9.68
N LEU A 193 20.76 13.08 8.83
CA LEU A 193 20.73 13.18 7.37
C LEU A 193 19.30 13.27 6.81
N ALA A 194 18.29 12.76 7.52
CA ALA A 194 16.89 12.90 7.10
C ALA A 194 16.38 14.36 7.15
N ASP A 195 17.06 15.25 7.87
CA ASP A 195 16.67 16.66 8.04
C ASP A 195 17.58 17.65 7.28
N VAL A 196 18.59 17.17 6.53
CA VAL A 196 19.56 18.04 5.83
C VAL A 196 19.01 18.72 4.56
N PHE A 197 17.78 18.40 4.18
CA PHE A 197 17.16 18.94 2.98
C PHE A 197 16.72 20.38 3.20
N ILE A 198 16.97 21.25 2.21
CA ILE A 198 16.38 22.59 2.16
C ILE A 198 14.85 22.45 2.31
N PRO A 199 14.16 23.28 3.13
CA PRO A 199 12.72 23.20 3.26
C PRO A 199 12.02 23.25 1.90
N ARG A 200 11.14 22.27 1.64
CA ARG A 200 10.55 22.03 0.31
C ARG A 200 9.81 23.25 -0.24
N VAL A 201 9.20 24.04 0.64
CA VAL A 201 8.53 25.31 0.28
C VAL A 201 9.51 26.36 -0.25
N MET A 202 10.75 26.40 0.24
CA MET A 202 11.78 27.31 -0.25
C MET A 202 12.27 26.86 -1.62
N VAL A 203 12.43 25.56 -1.84
CA VAL A 203 12.74 24.99 -3.17
C VAL A 203 11.62 25.33 -4.16
N ARG A 204 10.35 25.15 -3.74
CA ARG A 204 9.19 25.47 -4.59
C ARG A 204 9.10 26.96 -4.93
N GLN A 205 9.31 27.83 -3.95
CA GLN A 205 9.12 29.28 -4.15
C GLN A 205 10.38 30.00 -4.65
N GLY A 206 11.56 29.37 -4.61
CA GLY A 206 12.83 30.02 -4.94
C GLY A 206 13.29 31.11 -3.94
N ARG A 207 12.62 31.22 -2.78
CA ARG A 207 12.91 32.23 -1.74
C ARG A 207 12.89 31.64 -0.34
N MET A 208 13.57 32.33 0.57
CA MET A 208 13.52 32.03 2.00
C MET A 208 12.12 32.38 2.54
N VAL A 209 11.53 31.46 3.31
CA VAL A 209 10.28 31.68 4.02
C VAL A 209 10.40 31.12 5.44
N ALA A 210 9.68 31.69 6.40
CA ALA A 210 9.65 31.13 7.74
C ALA A 210 9.09 29.70 7.70
N ALA A 211 9.89 28.73 8.12
CA ALA A 211 9.51 27.33 8.21
C ALA A 211 10.16 26.71 9.46
N SER A 212 9.41 25.87 10.16
CA SER A 212 9.89 25.08 11.29
C SER A 212 9.36 23.66 11.17
N THR A 213 10.21 22.69 11.51
CA THR A 213 9.79 21.28 11.57
C THR A 213 8.95 21.08 12.82
N VAL A 214 7.69 20.66 12.65
CA VAL A 214 6.81 20.32 13.77
C VAL A 214 7.04 18.87 14.22
N SER A 215 7.19 17.96 13.26
CA SER A 215 7.43 16.55 13.51
C SER A 215 8.28 15.93 12.40
N LEU A 216 9.15 14.99 12.76
CA LEU A 216 10.01 14.22 11.85
C LEU A 216 9.91 12.74 12.22
N THR A 217 9.70 11.86 11.23
CA THR A 217 9.74 10.40 11.44
C THR A 217 10.72 9.76 10.47
N VAL A 218 11.57 8.88 11.00
CA VAL A 218 12.56 8.11 10.23
C VAL A 218 12.32 6.63 10.46
N TYR A 219 12.20 5.86 9.37
CA TYR A 219 12.14 4.40 9.40
C TYR A 219 13.45 3.82 8.87
N PHE A 220 14.06 2.92 9.64
CA PHE A 220 15.30 2.28 9.26
C PHE A 220 15.00 0.94 8.58
N HIS A 221 15.18 0.89 7.27
CA HIS A 221 15.04 -0.34 6.49
C HIS A 221 16.31 -1.20 6.52
N ALA A 222 17.49 -0.56 6.52
CA ALA A 222 18.78 -1.21 6.68
C ALA A 222 19.08 -1.55 8.15
N ASP A 223 19.82 -2.63 8.37
CA ASP A 223 20.38 -3.00 9.69
C ASP A 223 21.74 -2.33 9.93
N ALA A 224 22.28 -2.49 11.15
CA ALA A 224 23.57 -1.89 11.51
C ALA A 224 24.72 -2.35 10.61
N ALA A 225 24.71 -3.61 10.18
CA ALA A 225 25.76 -4.18 9.32
C ALA A 225 25.73 -3.55 7.92
N ALA A 226 24.54 -3.37 7.34
CA ALA A 226 24.36 -2.69 6.06
C ALA A 226 24.81 -1.23 6.13
N LEU A 227 24.49 -0.50 7.20
CA LEU A 227 24.96 0.89 7.38
C LEU A 227 26.50 0.95 7.49
N ALA A 228 27.11 0.05 8.28
CA ALA A 228 28.56 -0.01 8.45
C ALA A 228 29.30 -0.31 7.13
N ALA A 229 28.72 -1.12 6.24
CA ALA A 229 29.30 -1.44 4.93
C ALA A 229 29.43 -0.22 4.01
N HIS A 230 28.59 0.81 4.18
CA HIS A 230 28.66 2.04 3.39
C HIS A 230 29.70 3.07 3.92
N GLY A 231 30.26 2.86 5.11
CA GLY A 231 31.20 3.79 5.75
C GLY A 231 32.68 3.63 5.40
N THR A 232 33.08 2.58 4.68
CA THR A 232 34.50 2.20 4.50
C THR A 232 35.01 2.23 3.04
N VAL A 233 34.12 2.43 2.06
CA VAL A 233 34.47 2.31 0.63
C VAL A 233 34.46 3.68 -0.04
N ARG A 234 35.64 4.16 -0.48
CA ARG A 234 35.67 5.15 -1.58
C ARG A 234 35.12 4.43 -2.81
N CYS A 235 33.98 4.87 -3.33
CA CYS A 235 33.45 4.36 -4.59
C CYS A 235 34.40 4.77 -5.73
N SER A 236 35.41 3.96 -6.01
CA SER A 236 36.07 3.98 -7.31
C SER A 236 35.20 3.19 -8.29
N PRO A 237 35.06 3.64 -9.55
CA PRO A 237 34.39 2.85 -10.58
C PRO A 237 35.15 1.53 -10.81
N PRO A 238 34.48 0.45 -11.24
CA PRO A 238 35.17 -0.78 -11.59
C PRO A 238 36.21 -0.49 -12.69
N PRO A 239 37.40 -1.13 -12.66
CA PRO A 239 38.34 -1.03 -13.76
C PRO A 239 37.65 -1.49 -15.04
N GLY A 240 37.74 -0.67 -16.09
CA GLY A 240 37.24 -1.02 -17.40
C GLY A 240 38.05 -2.17 -17.97
N ASP A 241 37.47 -3.37 -17.98
CA ASP A 241 38.01 -4.48 -18.75
C ASP A 241 37.44 -4.41 -20.17
N SER A 242 38.37 -4.05 -21.05
CA SER A 242 38.30 -4.11 -22.49
C SER A 242 37.84 -5.48 -22.96
N ILE A 243 36.83 -5.48 -23.84
CA ILE A 243 36.53 -6.62 -24.69
C ILE A 243 37.72 -6.79 -25.63
N SER A 244 38.49 -7.86 -25.46
CA SER A 244 39.38 -8.40 -26.48
C SER A 244 39.27 -9.91 -26.54
N ALA A 245 38.91 -10.38 -27.73
CA ALA A 245 38.83 -11.78 -28.09
C ALA A 245 40.22 -12.40 -28.24
N ALA A 246 40.43 -13.59 -27.66
CA ALA A 246 41.31 -14.61 -28.23
C ALA A 246 40.97 -15.98 -27.65
N ALA A 247 40.71 -16.91 -28.56
CA ALA A 247 40.50 -18.33 -28.32
C ALA A 247 41.77 -19.01 -27.79
N THR A 248 41.63 -20.03 -26.95
CA THR A 248 42.29 -21.33 -27.16
C THR A 248 41.53 -22.44 -26.42
N SER A 249 41.45 -23.57 -27.10
CA SER A 249 40.83 -24.85 -26.80
C SER A 249 41.28 -25.54 -25.51
N ILE A 250 40.43 -26.43 -24.98
CA ILE A 250 40.71 -27.85 -24.71
C ILE A 250 39.37 -28.61 -24.72
N SER A 251 39.36 -29.72 -25.45
CA SER A 251 38.20 -30.54 -25.81
C SER A 251 37.70 -31.45 -24.67
N PRO A 252 36.41 -31.87 -24.71
CA PRO A 252 35.83 -32.87 -23.81
C PRO A 252 35.92 -34.30 -24.39
N HIS A 253 36.15 -35.28 -23.52
CA HIS A 253 36.01 -36.69 -23.86
C HIS A 253 34.53 -37.13 -23.88
N SER A 254 34.06 -37.45 -25.09
CA SER A 254 33.26 -38.62 -25.54
C SER A 254 32.73 -39.61 -24.48
N CYS A 255 31.62 -40.34 -24.63
CA CYS A 255 30.56 -40.48 -25.64
C CYS A 255 29.60 -41.57 -25.09
N GLY A 256 28.32 -41.53 -25.46
CA GLY A 256 27.35 -42.58 -25.14
C GLY A 256 25.95 -42.25 -25.65
N ALA A 257 25.77 -42.29 -26.97
CA ALA A 257 24.52 -41.99 -27.67
C ALA A 257 23.49 -43.14 -27.57
N GLN A 258 22.21 -42.80 -27.44
CA GLN A 258 21.10 -43.62 -27.94
C GLN A 258 19.96 -42.71 -28.43
N THR A 259 19.37 -43.18 -29.53
CA THR A 259 18.71 -42.44 -30.61
C THR A 259 17.24 -42.08 -30.35
N ALA A 260 16.84 -40.95 -30.95
CA ALA A 260 15.49 -40.40 -30.99
C ALA A 260 14.49 -41.33 -31.71
N GLY A 261 13.37 -41.62 -31.03
CA GLY A 261 12.21 -42.31 -31.59
C GLY A 261 11.26 -41.33 -32.30
N ARG A 262 11.08 -41.56 -33.60
CA ARG A 262 10.03 -40.98 -34.44
C ARG A 262 8.65 -41.52 -34.03
N TRP A 263 7.66 -40.64 -34.05
CA TRP A 263 6.24 -40.99 -34.00
C TRP A 263 5.77 -41.63 -35.32
N PRO A 264 5.02 -42.75 -35.31
CA PRO A 264 4.38 -43.30 -36.49
C PRO A 264 2.97 -42.71 -36.73
N PRO A 265 2.48 -42.74 -37.98
CA PRO A 265 1.22 -42.13 -38.38
C PRO A 265 -0.01 -43.02 -38.15
N LEU A 266 -1.17 -42.36 -38.05
CA LEU A 266 -2.52 -42.94 -37.99
C LEU A 266 -2.85 -43.75 -39.26
N THR A 267 -3.20 -45.03 -39.11
CA THR A 267 -3.99 -45.77 -40.11
C THR A 267 -4.88 -46.84 -39.48
N ASN A 268 -6.14 -46.83 -39.92
CA ASN A 268 -7.09 -47.92 -40.12
C ASN A 268 -7.30 -48.98 -39.04
N TRP A 269 -8.47 -48.90 -38.39
CA TRP A 269 -9.21 -50.10 -37.98
C TRP A 269 -10.55 -50.15 -38.70
N SER A 270 -10.62 -51.08 -39.64
CA SER A 270 -11.81 -51.52 -40.34
C SER A 270 -12.66 -52.42 -39.43
N THR A 271 -13.97 -52.13 -39.45
CA THR A 271 -15.10 -53.07 -39.40
C THR A 271 -14.93 -54.39 -38.63
N SER A 272 -15.64 -54.51 -37.51
CA SER A 272 -16.47 -55.69 -37.29
C SER A 272 -17.90 -55.27 -37.00
N ARG A 273 -18.81 -55.95 -37.70
CA ARG A 273 -20.20 -55.64 -37.90
C ARG A 273 -21.00 -56.60 -37.02
N THR A 274 -21.81 -56.09 -36.12
CA THR A 274 -22.94 -56.84 -35.53
C THR A 274 -24.08 -55.86 -35.29
N GLU A 275 -25.10 -55.96 -36.14
CA GLU A 275 -26.44 -55.39 -36.02
C GLU A 275 -27.44 -56.54 -36.24
N PRO A 276 -28.75 -56.42 -35.92
CA PRO A 276 -29.43 -55.34 -35.21
C PRO A 276 -30.43 -55.82 -34.12
N GLY A 277 -30.69 -54.96 -33.14
CA GLY A 277 -31.89 -55.01 -32.31
C GLY A 277 -32.58 -53.65 -32.37
N ILE A 278 -33.59 -53.52 -33.23
CA ILE A 278 -34.37 -52.30 -33.42
C ILE A 278 -35.24 -52.08 -32.17
N ALA A 279 -34.96 -51.01 -31.43
CA ALA A 279 -35.92 -50.36 -30.55
C ALA A 279 -35.84 -48.85 -30.80
N THR A 280 -36.96 -48.33 -31.30
CA THR A 280 -37.18 -46.99 -31.79
C THR A 280 -37.24 -45.95 -30.67
N GLY A 281 -36.61 -44.80 -30.90
CA GLY A 281 -37.12 -43.50 -30.45
C GLY A 281 -36.83 -43.05 -29.02
N ARG A 282 -35.63 -42.47 -28.80
CA ARG A 282 -35.41 -41.27 -27.96
C ARG A 282 -33.95 -40.82 -28.12
N SER A 283 -33.69 -39.85 -29.00
CA SER A 283 -32.47 -39.04 -28.94
C SER A 283 -32.58 -38.22 -27.64
N GLY A 284 -31.72 -38.35 -26.62
CA GLY A 284 -30.33 -38.80 -26.61
C GLY A 284 -29.38 -37.61 -26.49
N TYR A 285 -29.65 -36.66 -25.59
CA TYR A 285 -28.67 -35.63 -25.21
C TYR A 285 -27.46 -36.33 -24.56
N ALA A 286 -26.26 -36.07 -25.07
CA ALA A 286 -25.02 -36.69 -24.61
C ALA A 286 -24.78 -36.45 -23.10
N PRO A 287 -24.40 -37.45 -22.28
CA PRO A 287 -24.27 -37.30 -20.83
C PRO A 287 -22.94 -36.65 -20.34
N SER A 288 -22.14 -36.02 -21.20
CA SER A 288 -20.74 -35.70 -20.87
C SER A 288 -20.48 -34.35 -20.18
N MET A 289 -21.46 -33.46 -20.03
CA MET A 289 -21.27 -32.13 -19.42
C MET A 289 -22.18 -31.81 -18.21
N GLN A 290 -23.01 -32.75 -17.75
CA GLN A 290 -23.93 -32.52 -16.63
C GLN A 290 -23.23 -32.24 -15.29
N TRP A 291 -21.96 -32.64 -15.13
CA TRP A 291 -21.22 -32.42 -13.88
C TRP A 291 -20.64 -31.00 -13.74
N PHE A 292 -20.61 -30.20 -14.81
CA PHE A 292 -20.10 -28.83 -14.80
C PHE A 292 -21.19 -27.76 -14.70
N THR A 293 -22.44 -28.12 -14.88
CA THR A 293 -23.58 -27.20 -14.94
C THR A 293 -24.58 -27.52 -13.84
N ALA A 294 -25.26 -26.51 -13.32
CA ALA A 294 -26.26 -26.66 -12.28
C ALA A 294 -27.61 -26.06 -12.74
N PRO A 295 -28.34 -26.76 -13.64
CA PRO A 295 -29.59 -26.25 -14.23
C PRO A 295 -30.64 -25.87 -13.20
N GLU A 296 -30.65 -26.52 -12.04
CA GLU A 296 -31.58 -26.27 -10.92
C GLU A 296 -31.43 -24.87 -10.29
N TYR A 297 -30.30 -24.18 -10.52
CA TYR A 297 -30.06 -22.82 -10.03
C TYR A 297 -30.39 -21.72 -11.05
N TRP A 298 -31.08 -22.03 -12.16
CA TRP A 298 -31.42 -21.04 -13.20
C TRP A 298 -32.13 -19.81 -12.62
N PHE A 299 -33.09 -20.02 -11.71
CA PHE A 299 -33.86 -18.93 -11.10
C PHE A 299 -33.00 -18.10 -10.14
N ALA A 300 -32.15 -18.75 -9.35
CA ALA A 300 -31.22 -18.08 -8.46
C ALA A 300 -30.19 -17.24 -9.23
N ARG A 301 -29.66 -17.77 -10.35
CA ARG A 301 -28.81 -17.02 -11.30
C ARG A 301 -29.54 -15.76 -11.77
N GLU A 302 -30.76 -15.92 -12.26
CA GLU A 302 -31.54 -14.81 -12.82
C GLU A 302 -31.76 -13.70 -11.80
N VAL A 303 -32.28 -14.03 -10.61
CA VAL A 303 -32.49 -13.06 -9.52
C VAL A 303 -31.18 -12.37 -9.14
N PHE A 304 -30.08 -13.13 -9.05
CA PHE A 304 -28.76 -12.59 -8.73
C PHE A 304 -28.26 -11.62 -9.81
N GLN A 305 -28.34 -11.98 -11.09
CA GLN A 305 -27.92 -11.13 -12.21
C GLN A 305 -28.73 -9.84 -12.26
N ARG A 306 -30.06 -9.90 -12.10
CA ARG A 306 -30.91 -8.71 -12.06
C ARG A 306 -30.57 -7.82 -10.87
N GLY A 307 -30.42 -8.40 -9.68
CA GLY A 307 -30.03 -7.66 -8.48
C GLY A 307 -28.67 -6.97 -8.62
N LEU A 308 -27.67 -7.69 -9.15
CA LEU A 308 -26.35 -7.13 -9.42
C LEU A 308 -26.39 -6.01 -10.47
N ALA A 309 -27.18 -6.16 -11.53
CA ALA A 309 -27.36 -5.13 -12.54
C ALA A 309 -28.02 -3.86 -11.95
N VAL A 310 -28.97 -3.99 -11.02
CA VAL A 310 -29.53 -2.84 -10.28
C VAL A 310 -28.45 -2.14 -9.46
N VAL A 311 -27.58 -2.89 -8.78
CA VAL A 311 -26.46 -2.29 -8.01
C VAL A 311 -25.49 -1.54 -8.93
N TYR A 312 -25.12 -2.12 -10.09
CA TYR A 312 -24.33 -1.43 -11.10
C TYR A 312 -25.01 -0.14 -11.60
N LEU A 313 -26.32 -0.18 -11.85
CA LEU A 313 -27.09 1.00 -12.27
C LEU A 313 -27.01 2.11 -11.23
N ILE A 314 -27.22 1.79 -9.94
CA ILE A 314 -27.09 2.74 -8.84
C ILE A 314 -25.67 3.30 -8.78
N ALA A 315 -24.66 2.46 -8.89
CA ALA A 315 -23.25 2.85 -8.83
C ALA A 315 -22.87 3.82 -9.98
N PHE A 316 -23.29 3.51 -11.22
CA PHE A 316 -23.02 4.39 -12.37
C PHE A 316 -23.79 5.71 -12.31
N VAL A 317 -25.05 5.69 -11.87
CA VAL A 317 -25.82 6.93 -11.66
C VAL A 317 -25.18 7.77 -10.55
N GLY A 318 -24.75 7.14 -9.45
CA GLY A 318 -24.01 7.80 -8.38
C GLY A 318 -22.74 8.47 -8.90
N ALA A 319 -21.92 7.74 -9.65
CA ALA A 319 -20.73 8.26 -10.30
C ALA A 319 -21.07 9.44 -11.21
N ALA A 320 -22.06 9.31 -12.11
CA ALA A 320 -22.47 10.38 -13.04
C ALA A 320 -22.90 11.67 -12.33
N ARG A 321 -23.52 11.55 -11.15
CA ARG A 321 -24.03 12.70 -10.39
C ARG A 321 -22.99 13.37 -9.50
N GLN A 322 -22.03 12.63 -8.98
CA GLN A 322 -21.12 13.12 -7.94
C GLN A 322 -19.71 13.41 -8.45
N PHE A 323 -19.27 12.79 -9.55
CA PHE A 323 -17.86 12.81 -9.94
C PHE A 323 -17.30 14.22 -10.13
N ARG A 324 -18.05 15.17 -10.70
CA ARG A 324 -17.54 16.51 -11.00
C ARG A 324 -16.98 17.22 -9.77
N ALA A 325 -17.68 17.14 -8.64
CA ALA A 325 -17.24 17.77 -7.40
C ALA A 325 -16.13 16.97 -6.71
N LEU A 326 -16.20 15.63 -6.77
CA LEU A 326 -15.28 14.76 -6.03
C LEU A 326 -13.94 14.57 -6.76
N ILE A 327 -14.00 14.19 -8.03
CA ILE A 327 -12.84 13.72 -8.82
C ILE A 327 -12.75 14.34 -10.24
N GLY A 328 -13.64 15.28 -10.59
CA GLY A 328 -13.59 16.02 -11.85
C GLY A 328 -12.29 16.82 -12.02
N ALA A 329 -12.06 17.40 -13.20
CA ALA A 329 -10.86 18.20 -13.46
C ALA A 329 -10.67 19.37 -12.46
N GLY A 330 -11.77 19.94 -11.95
CA GLY A 330 -11.78 20.94 -10.86
C GLY A 330 -12.34 20.42 -9.53
N GLY A 331 -12.40 19.11 -9.35
CA GLY A 331 -12.91 18.48 -8.12
C GLY A 331 -11.89 18.46 -6.97
N MET A 332 -12.29 17.90 -5.83
CA MET A 332 -11.42 17.81 -4.64
C MET A 332 -10.18 16.94 -4.86
N LEU A 333 -10.31 15.86 -5.65
CA LEU A 333 -9.23 14.94 -6.00
C LEU A 333 -9.16 14.75 -7.52
N PRO A 334 -8.58 15.70 -8.28
CA PRO A 334 -8.67 15.71 -9.74
C PRO A 334 -8.05 14.48 -10.41
N VAL A 335 -8.83 13.78 -11.24
CA VAL A 335 -8.34 12.64 -12.04
C VAL A 335 -7.16 13.00 -12.95
N PRO A 336 -7.09 14.17 -13.63
CA PRO A 336 -5.93 14.50 -14.45
C PRO A 336 -4.61 14.51 -13.65
N ALA A 337 -4.65 15.04 -12.43
CA ALA A 337 -3.49 15.09 -11.55
C ALA A 337 -3.09 13.70 -11.05
N PHE A 338 -4.06 12.81 -10.83
CA PHE A 338 -3.81 11.41 -10.50
C PHE A 338 -3.17 10.66 -11.68
N LEU A 339 -3.78 10.76 -12.87
CA LEU A 339 -3.30 10.09 -14.08
C LEU A 339 -1.88 10.51 -14.46
N ALA A 340 -1.51 11.78 -14.25
CA ALA A 340 -0.14 12.27 -14.50
C ALA A 340 0.93 11.58 -13.63
N ARG A 341 0.55 11.00 -12.49
CA ARG A 341 1.48 10.32 -11.55
C ARG A 341 1.30 8.81 -11.51
N SER A 342 0.25 8.28 -12.14
CA SER A 342 -0.09 6.86 -12.12
C SER A 342 0.16 6.22 -13.48
N SER A 343 0.59 4.97 -13.51
CA SER A 343 0.71 4.22 -14.76
C SER A 343 -0.54 3.38 -15.02
N PHE A 344 -0.77 3.01 -16.28
CA PHE A 344 -1.81 2.05 -16.63
C PHE A 344 -1.61 0.70 -15.94
N ARG A 345 -0.36 0.28 -15.67
CA ARG A 345 -0.08 -0.99 -14.99
C ARG A 345 -0.52 -1.00 -13.54
N SER A 346 -0.38 0.13 -12.84
CA SER A 346 -0.79 0.25 -11.43
C SER A 346 -2.28 0.54 -11.27
N SER A 347 -2.90 1.19 -12.27
CA SER A 347 -4.32 1.58 -12.21
C SER A 347 -4.98 1.47 -13.59
N PRO A 348 -5.29 0.25 -14.07
CA PRO A 348 -5.86 0.05 -15.41
C PRO A 348 -7.18 0.81 -15.58
N SER A 349 -7.24 1.75 -16.53
CA SER A 349 -8.43 2.56 -16.74
C SER A 349 -8.48 3.09 -18.17
N LEU A 350 -9.68 3.20 -18.73
CA LEU A 350 -9.93 3.87 -20.01
C LEU A 350 -9.50 5.35 -19.98
N PHE A 351 -9.45 5.97 -18.80
CA PHE A 351 -9.08 7.37 -18.65
C PHE A 351 -7.60 7.67 -18.92
N HIS A 352 -6.74 6.65 -18.97
CA HIS A 352 -5.36 6.79 -19.46
C HIS A 352 -5.29 7.11 -20.95
N LEU A 353 -6.30 6.71 -21.75
CA LEU A 353 -6.35 7.01 -23.19
C LEU A 353 -6.75 8.46 -23.44
N HIS A 354 -7.76 8.93 -22.69
CA HIS A 354 -8.25 10.29 -22.73
C HIS A 354 -9.05 10.58 -21.46
N TYR A 355 -8.85 11.77 -20.89
CA TYR A 355 -9.71 12.26 -19.83
C TYR A 355 -10.27 13.65 -20.16
N SER A 356 -11.58 13.77 -19.98
CA SER A 356 -12.29 15.03 -19.82
C SER A 356 -13.54 14.77 -18.97
N ASP A 357 -14.06 15.78 -18.29
CA ASP A 357 -15.29 15.63 -17.50
C ASP A 357 -16.47 15.16 -18.36
N ARG A 358 -16.51 15.55 -19.63
CA ARG A 358 -17.52 15.06 -20.59
C ARG A 358 -17.34 13.60 -20.91
N PHE A 359 -16.10 13.14 -21.11
CA PHE A 359 -15.81 11.75 -21.36
C PHE A 359 -16.13 10.87 -20.14
N PHE A 360 -15.78 11.31 -18.93
CA PHE A 360 -16.16 10.62 -17.69
C PHE A 360 -17.68 10.50 -17.53
N ALA A 361 -18.42 11.59 -17.79
CA ALA A 361 -19.88 11.56 -17.78
C ALA A 361 -20.42 10.58 -18.83
N GLY A 362 -19.82 10.55 -20.03
CA GLY A 362 -20.15 9.59 -21.08
C GLY A 362 -19.95 8.14 -20.65
N VAL A 363 -18.80 7.81 -20.05
CA VAL A 363 -18.51 6.49 -19.46
C VAL A 363 -19.57 6.13 -18.41
N SER A 364 -19.89 7.05 -17.51
CA SER A 364 -20.85 6.81 -16.43
C SER A 364 -22.28 6.56 -16.95
N TRP A 365 -22.77 7.40 -17.87
CA TRP A 365 -24.11 7.24 -18.44
C TRP A 365 -24.21 6.03 -19.39
N THR A 366 -23.14 5.71 -20.12
CA THR A 366 -23.08 4.48 -20.93
C THR A 366 -23.15 3.25 -20.03
N GLY A 367 -22.39 3.24 -18.92
CA GLY A 367 -22.47 2.18 -17.92
C GLY A 367 -23.87 2.05 -17.30
N ALA A 368 -24.52 3.17 -16.99
CA ALA A 368 -25.90 3.17 -16.49
C ALA A 368 -26.90 2.61 -17.52
N ALA A 369 -26.80 3.00 -18.78
CA ALA A 369 -27.67 2.47 -19.84
C ALA A 369 -27.45 0.96 -20.04
N LEU A 370 -26.20 0.50 -20.01
CA LEU A 370 -25.85 -0.91 -20.10
C LEU A 370 -26.40 -1.70 -18.90
N ALA A 371 -26.24 -1.18 -17.69
CA ALA A 371 -26.79 -1.78 -16.48
C ALA A 371 -28.33 -1.85 -16.52
N MET A 372 -28.99 -0.80 -17.04
CA MET A 372 -30.44 -0.81 -17.25
C MET A 372 -30.89 -1.87 -18.26
N ALA A 373 -30.13 -2.07 -19.34
CA ALA A 373 -30.40 -3.15 -20.30
C ALA A 373 -30.24 -4.55 -19.66
N LEU A 374 -29.24 -4.73 -18.80
CA LEU A 374 -29.06 -5.96 -18.02
C LEU A 374 -30.18 -6.18 -16.99
N VAL A 375 -30.69 -5.12 -16.36
CA VAL A 375 -31.91 -5.21 -15.52
C VAL A 375 -33.13 -5.65 -16.35
N ALA A 376 -33.22 -5.17 -17.60
CA ALA A 376 -34.33 -5.49 -18.50
C ALA A 376 -34.25 -6.88 -19.17
N GLY A 377 -33.16 -7.64 -18.99
CA GLY A 377 -33.03 -8.98 -19.59
C GLY A 377 -32.28 -9.06 -20.91
N ALA A 378 -31.59 -8.00 -21.34
CA ALA A 378 -30.93 -7.99 -22.65
C ALA A 378 -29.90 -9.12 -22.84
N ASP A 379 -29.23 -9.56 -21.78
CA ASP A 379 -28.24 -10.64 -21.79
C ASP A 379 -28.81 -12.03 -22.09
N ASP A 380 -30.09 -12.26 -21.78
CA ASP A 380 -30.76 -13.52 -22.08
C ASP A 380 -31.27 -13.60 -23.54
N HIS A 381 -31.46 -12.44 -24.17
CA HIS A 381 -31.91 -12.37 -25.56
C HIS A 381 -30.80 -12.56 -26.59
N VAL A 382 -29.53 -12.49 -26.19
CA VAL A 382 -28.36 -12.58 -27.07
C VAL A 382 -27.62 -13.92 -26.93
N PRO A 383 -26.75 -14.29 -27.89
CA PRO A 383 -25.86 -15.44 -27.71
C PRO A 383 -24.92 -15.26 -26.51
N LEU A 384 -24.45 -16.38 -25.93
CA LEU A 384 -23.62 -16.37 -24.70
C LEU A 384 -22.42 -15.42 -24.78
N TRP A 385 -21.63 -15.45 -25.87
CA TRP A 385 -20.47 -14.57 -26.01
C TRP A 385 -20.85 -13.08 -25.95
N ALA A 386 -22.01 -12.71 -26.49
CA ALA A 386 -22.49 -11.33 -26.46
C ALA A 386 -22.97 -10.96 -25.06
N ALA A 387 -23.63 -11.86 -24.34
CA ALA A 387 -23.99 -11.68 -22.93
C ALA A 387 -22.74 -11.46 -22.06
N MET A 388 -21.70 -12.28 -22.26
CA MET A 388 -20.41 -12.12 -21.58
C MET A 388 -19.79 -10.76 -21.88
N LEU A 389 -19.86 -10.27 -23.12
CA LEU A 389 -19.37 -8.95 -23.49
C LEU A 389 -20.17 -7.81 -22.84
N LEU A 390 -21.50 -7.93 -22.70
CA LEU A 390 -22.30 -6.93 -21.98
C LEU A 390 -21.87 -6.82 -20.52
N TRP A 391 -21.69 -7.95 -19.83
CA TRP A 391 -21.18 -7.97 -18.47
C TRP A 391 -19.74 -7.46 -18.37
N LEU A 392 -18.86 -7.86 -19.30
CA LEU A 392 -17.47 -7.41 -19.35
C LEU A 392 -17.36 -5.91 -19.59
N ALA A 393 -18.20 -5.35 -20.48
CA ALA A 393 -18.24 -3.92 -20.74
C ALA A 393 -18.70 -3.15 -19.48
N ALA A 394 -19.76 -3.59 -18.81
CA ALA A 394 -20.21 -2.96 -17.56
C ALA A 394 -19.10 -3.01 -16.49
N TRP A 395 -18.45 -4.17 -16.35
CA TRP A 395 -17.32 -4.35 -15.44
C TRP A 395 -16.13 -3.44 -15.78
N ALA A 396 -15.70 -3.38 -17.04
CA ALA A 396 -14.54 -2.59 -17.46
C ALA A 396 -14.78 -1.08 -17.35
N LEU A 397 -16.00 -0.61 -17.64
CA LEU A 397 -16.38 0.79 -17.44
C LEU A 397 -16.34 1.15 -15.95
N TYR A 398 -16.84 0.27 -15.07
CA TYR A 398 -16.83 0.51 -13.64
C TYR A 398 -15.42 0.42 -13.05
N LEU A 399 -14.61 -0.56 -13.47
CA LEU A 399 -13.20 -0.67 -13.10
C LEU A 399 -12.44 0.61 -13.45
N SER A 400 -12.71 1.18 -14.63
CA SER A 400 -12.08 2.43 -15.06
C SER A 400 -12.40 3.59 -14.13
N ILE A 401 -13.62 3.64 -13.58
CA ILE A 401 -14.04 4.64 -12.59
C ILE A 401 -13.36 4.39 -11.25
N VAL A 402 -13.43 3.16 -10.73
CA VAL A 402 -12.86 2.79 -9.42
C VAL A 402 -11.36 3.10 -9.37
N ASN A 403 -10.61 2.74 -10.43
CA ASN A 403 -9.16 2.91 -10.46
C ASN A 403 -8.69 4.38 -10.50
N VAL A 404 -9.56 5.33 -10.86
CA VAL A 404 -9.26 6.77 -10.78
C VAL A 404 -9.97 7.48 -9.63
N GLY A 405 -10.80 6.74 -8.87
CA GLY A 405 -11.67 7.24 -7.83
C GLY A 405 -10.97 7.64 -6.52
N GLN A 406 -9.70 7.27 -6.35
CA GLN A 406 -8.85 7.65 -5.21
C GLN A 406 -9.54 7.36 -3.85
N ALA A 407 -9.49 8.29 -2.89
CA ALA A 407 -10.05 8.09 -1.55
C ALA A 407 -11.57 7.88 -1.55
N TRP A 408 -12.30 8.34 -2.57
CA TRP A 408 -13.75 8.20 -2.64
C TRP A 408 -14.21 6.79 -3.02
N TYR A 409 -13.32 5.99 -3.61
CA TYR A 409 -13.58 4.61 -4.06
C TYR A 409 -12.66 3.58 -3.38
N SER A 410 -12.01 3.96 -2.28
CA SER A 410 -11.07 3.09 -1.54
C SER A 410 -11.75 2.15 -0.54
N PHE A 411 -13.07 2.25 -0.39
CA PHE A 411 -13.81 1.40 0.54
C PHE A 411 -14.01 -0.02 -0.04
N GLY A 412 -14.30 -0.99 0.83
CA GLY A 412 -14.37 -2.40 0.43
C GLY A 412 -15.53 -2.75 -0.52
N TRP A 413 -16.55 -1.89 -0.64
CA TRP A 413 -17.74 -2.17 -1.44
C TRP A 413 -17.47 -2.12 -2.94
N GLU A 414 -16.61 -1.19 -3.37
CA GLU A 414 -16.22 -0.99 -4.76
C GLU A 414 -15.43 -2.21 -5.28
N SER A 415 -14.49 -2.70 -4.46
CA SER A 415 -13.74 -3.93 -4.76
C SER A 415 -14.66 -5.15 -4.79
N LEU A 416 -15.60 -5.26 -3.84
CA LEU A 416 -16.59 -6.34 -3.83
C LEU A 416 -17.47 -6.34 -5.10
N LEU A 417 -17.93 -5.17 -5.54
CA LEU A 417 -18.72 -5.05 -6.76
C LEU A 417 -17.91 -5.45 -7.99
N LEU A 418 -16.62 -5.10 -8.06
CA LEU A 418 -15.74 -5.52 -9.15
C LEU A 418 -15.48 -7.03 -9.16
N GLU A 419 -15.23 -7.64 -8.00
CA GLU A 419 -15.06 -9.09 -7.90
C GLU A 419 -16.34 -9.84 -8.29
N THR A 420 -17.49 -9.36 -7.80
CA THR A 420 -18.80 -9.96 -8.09
C THR A 420 -19.16 -9.81 -9.57
N GLY A 421 -18.95 -8.62 -10.13
CA GLY A 421 -19.18 -8.35 -11.55
C GLY A 421 -18.27 -9.15 -12.47
N PHE A 422 -17.02 -9.37 -12.08
CA PHE A 422 -16.11 -10.24 -12.83
C PHE A 422 -16.63 -11.68 -12.90
N LEU A 423 -17.12 -12.23 -11.79
CA LEU A 423 -17.74 -13.55 -11.78
C LEU A 423 -19.02 -13.61 -12.63
N ALA A 424 -19.81 -12.52 -12.64
CA ALA A 424 -21.05 -12.44 -13.41
C ALA A 424 -20.84 -12.58 -14.93
N ILE A 425 -19.67 -12.18 -15.45
CA ILE A 425 -19.27 -12.39 -16.85
C ILE A 425 -19.40 -13.88 -17.24
N PHE A 426 -19.08 -14.79 -16.31
CA PHE A 426 -19.02 -16.23 -16.57
C PHE A 426 -20.24 -16.99 -16.06
N LEU A 427 -21.27 -16.31 -15.54
CA LEU A 427 -22.40 -16.96 -14.87
C LEU A 427 -23.42 -17.59 -15.84
N GLY A 428 -23.27 -17.33 -17.13
CA GLY A 428 -24.17 -17.82 -18.19
C GLY A 428 -25.38 -16.93 -18.41
N ASN A 429 -26.22 -17.34 -19.37
CA ASN A 429 -27.47 -16.68 -19.73
C ASN A 429 -28.60 -17.73 -19.91
N ASP A 430 -29.78 -17.34 -20.36
CA ASP A 430 -30.94 -18.25 -20.49
C ASP A 430 -30.70 -19.46 -21.41
N ARG A 431 -29.71 -19.38 -22.31
CA ARG A 431 -29.35 -20.48 -23.22
C ARG A 431 -28.32 -21.43 -22.63
N THR A 432 -27.75 -21.12 -21.46
CA THR A 432 -26.64 -21.88 -20.87
C THR A 432 -26.81 -22.01 -19.36
N ALA A 433 -26.87 -23.25 -18.89
CA ALA A 433 -27.00 -23.53 -17.47
C ALA A 433 -25.84 -22.94 -16.64
N PRO A 434 -26.09 -22.46 -15.41
CA PRO A 434 -25.07 -21.86 -14.56
C PRO A 434 -23.88 -22.81 -14.34
N PRO A 435 -22.62 -22.36 -14.55
CA PRO A 435 -21.45 -23.21 -14.30
C PRO A 435 -21.23 -23.44 -12.79
N ILE A 436 -21.05 -24.71 -12.39
CA ILE A 436 -20.84 -25.12 -10.99
C ILE A 436 -19.63 -24.40 -10.38
N LEU A 437 -18.53 -24.28 -11.12
CA LEU A 437 -17.33 -23.60 -10.64
C LEU A 437 -17.62 -22.14 -10.29
N VAL A 438 -18.35 -21.41 -11.14
CA VAL A 438 -18.67 -19.99 -10.92
C VAL A 438 -19.61 -19.84 -9.72
N LEU A 439 -20.58 -20.76 -9.55
CA LEU A 439 -21.43 -20.79 -8.36
C LEU A 439 -20.63 -21.04 -7.08
N TRP A 440 -19.62 -21.92 -7.11
CA TRP A 440 -18.72 -22.14 -5.99
C TRP A 440 -17.86 -20.91 -5.68
N LEU A 441 -17.33 -20.23 -6.71
CA LEU A 441 -16.58 -18.98 -6.54
C LEU A 441 -17.46 -17.87 -5.96
N ALA A 442 -18.72 -17.76 -6.39
CA ALA A 442 -19.67 -16.79 -5.83
C ALA A 442 -20.00 -17.10 -4.35
N ARG A 443 -20.20 -18.38 -4.01
CA ARG A 443 -20.38 -18.81 -2.61
C ARG A 443 -19.14 -18.55 -1.77
N TRP A 444 -17.96 -18.82 -2.32
CA TRP A 444 -16.68 -18.52 -1.68
C TRP A 444 -16.51 -17.02 -1.45
N LEU A 445 -16.86 -16.18 -2.42
CA LEU A 445 -16.84 -14.73 -2.28
C LEU A 445 -17.74 -14.27 -1.13
N LEU A 446 -19.00 -14.74 -1.10
CA LEU A 446 -19.94 -14.44 -0.01
C LEU A 446 -19.40 -14.91 1.35
N PHE A 447 -18.86 -16.14 1.41
CA PHE A 447 -18.22 -16.65 2.62
C PHE A 447 -17.09 -15.75 3.08
N ARG A 448 -16.16 -15.39 2.18
CA ARG A 448 -15.00 -14.54 2.50
C ARG A 448 -15.43 -13.17 3.03
N VAL A 449 -16.48 -12.58 2.46
CA VAL A 449 -17.01 -11.28 2.89
C VAL A 449 -17.60 -11.39 4.30
N GLU A 450 -18.57 -12.27 4.52
CA GLU A 450 -19.26 -12.39 5.81
C GLU A 450 -18.33 -12.88 6.93
N PHE A 451 -17.57 -13.94 6.64
CA PHE A 451 -16.63 -14.51 7.60
C PHE A 451 -15.46 -13.56 7.90
N GLY A 452 -14.93 -12.89 6.87
CA GLY A 452 -13.91 -11.86 7.03
C GLY A 452 -14.40 -10.69 7.90
N ALA A 453 -15.64 -10.23 7.69
CA ALA A 453 -16.25 -9.18 8.49
C ALA A 453 -16.43 -9.59 9.96
N GLY A 454 -16.77 -10.85 10.25
CA GLY A 454 -16.81 -11.37 11.61
C GLY A 454 -15.41 -11.45 12.26
N LEU A 455 -14.42 -11.97 11.53
CA LEU A 455 -13.06 -12.13 12.06
C LEU A 455 -12.38 -10.79 12.34
N ILE A 456 -12.58 -9.77 11.50
CA ILE A 456 -11.99 -8.46 11.73
C ILE A 456 -12.59 -7.79 12.96
N LYS A 457 -13.89 -7.98 13.23
CA LYS A 457 -14.54 -7.52 14.48
C LYS A 457 -13.92 -8.19 15.69
N LEU A 458 -13.80 -9.52 15.67
CA LEU A 458 -13.18 -10.27 16.77
C LEU A 458 -11.69 -9.95 16.97
N ARG A 459 -10.98 -9.52 15.93
CA ARG A 459 -9.56 -9.13 16.01
C ARG A 459 -9.39 -7.67 16.46
N GLY A 460 -10.24 -6.78 15.98
CA GLY A 460 -10.04 -5.33 16.00
C GLY A 460 -10.08 -4.70 17.39
N ASP A 461 -11.15 -4.92 18.15
CA ASP A 461 -11.38 -4.22 19.42
C ASP A 461 -11.94 -5.17 20.51
N PRO A 462 -11.50 -5.08 21.78
CA PRO A 462 -12.10 -5.79 22.90
C PRO A 462 -13.62 -5.67 23.01
N CYS A 463 -14.24 -4.53 22.63
CA CYS A 463 -15.70 -4.35 22.75
C CYS A 463 -16.51 -5.41 21.99
N TRP A 464 -15.95 -6.00 20.93
CA TRP A 464 -16.63 -7.05 20.15
C TRP A 464 -16.63 -8.38 20.90
N ARG A 465 -15.62 -8.62 21.74
CA ARG A 465 -15.50 -9.82 22.59
C ARG A 465 -16.31 -9.65 23.87
N ASP A 466 -16.36 -8.43 24.40
CA ASP A 466 -17.15 -8.07 25.59
C ASP A 466 -18.64 -7.84 25.29
N LEU A 467 -19.03 -7.94 24.01
CA LEU A 467 -20.40 -7.73 23.50
C LEU A 467 -20.95 -6.31 23.72
N THR A 468 -20.08 -5.30 23.83
CA THR A 468 -20.47 -3.92 24.15
C THR A 468 -20.39 -2.96 22.96
N CYS A 469 -19.83 -3.36 21.81
CA CYS A 469 -19.66 -2.41 20.70
C CYS A 469 -20.96 -1.76 20.23
N LEU A 470 -22.10 -2.46 20.31
CA LEU A 470 -23.38 -1.93 19.84
C LEU A 470 -24.00 -0.87 20.76
N TYR A 471 -23.42 -0.60 21.94
CA TYR A 471 -23.86 0.49 22.81
C TYR A 471 -23.75 1.86 22.12
N TYR A 472 -22.71 2.04 21.30
CA TYR A 472 -22.45 3.30 20.59
C TYR A 472 -22.47 3.15 19.07
N HIS A 473 -22.56 1.92 18.55
CA HIS A 473 -22.48 1.68 17.10
C HIS A 473 -23.60 2.36 16.32
N HIS A 474 -24.84 2.29 16.83
CA HIS A 474 -25.99 2.88 16.14
C HIS A 474 -25.95 4.41 16.08
N GLU A 475 -25.24 5.04 17.01
CA GLU A 475 -24.98 6.49 17.06
C GLU A 475 -23.81 6.89 16.14
N THR A 476 -22.75 6.08 16.11
CA THR A 476 -21.46 6.42 15.48
C THR A 476 -21.27 5.88 14.06
N GLN A 477 -22.21 5.07 13.56
CA GLN A 477 -22.09 4.48 12.22
C GLN A 477 -22.11 5.55 11.11
N PRO A 478 -21.37 5.35 9.99
CA PRO A 478 -21.18 6.39 8.96
C PRO A 478 -22.46 6.84 8.25
N MET A 479 -23.47 5.97 8.16
CA MET A 479 -24.76 6.25 7.51
C MET A 479 -25.90 5.72 8.40
N PRO A 480 -26.29 6.45 9.45
CA PRO A 480 -27.38 6.01 10.32
C PRO A 480 -28.69 5.99 9.52
N GLY A 481 -29.38 4.86 9.58
CA GLY A 481 -30.70 4.71 8.99
C GLY A 481 -31.80 5.32 9.86
N PRO A 482 -33.05 5.40 9.35
CA PRO A 482 -34.18 5.97 10.10
C PRO A 482 -34.45 5.30 11.46
N LEU A 483 -34.10 4.01 11.60
CA LEU A 483 -34.30 3.24 12.82
C LEU A 483 -33.10 3.31 13.78
N SER A 484 -31.97 3.90 13.39
CA SER A 484 -30.75 3.88 14.20
C SER A 484 -30.91 4.57 15.55
N TRP A 485 -31.69 5.64 15.60
CA TRP A 485 -32.04 6.29 16.86
C TRP A 485 -32.80 5.34 17.80
N LEU A 486 -33.79 4.60 17.26
CA LEU A 486 -34.56 3.63 18.05
C LEU A 486 -33.67 2.51 18.59
N PHE A 487 -32.79 1.97 17.74
CA PHE A 487 -31.86 0.92 18.14
C PHE A 487 -30.87 1.42 19.19
N HIS A 488 -30.31 2.63 19.04
CA HIS A 488 -29.38 3.20 20.02
C HIS A 488 -29.96 3.31 21.44
N HIS A 489 -31.28 3.52 21.56
CA HIS A 489 -31.96 3.60 22.87
C HIS A 489 -32.40 2.25 23.43
N LEU A 490 -32.01 1.13 22.81
CA LEU A 490 -32.29 -0.18 23.37
C LEU A 490 -31.47 -0.42 24.66
N PRO A 491 -32.02 -1.17 25.62
CA PRO A 491 -31.30 -1.51 26.84
C PRO A 491 -30.07 -2.37 26.52
N ALA A 492 -28.99 -2.18 27.29
CA ALA A 492 -27.71 -2.85 27.12
C ALA A 492 -27.76 -4.39 26.91
N PRO A 493 -28.64 -5.18 27.56
CA PRO A 493 -28.76 -6.60 27.28
C PRO A 493 -29.16 -6.91 25.84
N LEU A 494 -30.04 -6.10 25.23
CA LEU A 494 -30.44 -6.29 23.83
C LEU A 494 -29.27 -6.01 22.88
N HIS A 495 -28.47 -4.97 23.14
CA HIS A 495 -27.25 -4.73 22.37
C HIS A 495 -26.24 -5.87 22.44
N ARG A 496 -26.09 -6.53 23.60
CA ARG A 496 -25.25 -7.73 23.72
C ARG A 496 -25.79 -8.88 22.87
N VAL A 497 -27.12 -9.05 22.85
CA VAL A 497 -27.78 -10.03 21.98
C VAL A 497 -27.55 -9.69 20.50
N GLU A 498 -27.61 -8.42 20.10
CA GLU A 498 -27.32 -8.00 18.73
C GLU A 498 -25.87 -8.30 18.33
N VAL A 499 -24.88 -8.04 19.22
CA VAL A 499 -23.48 -8.42 18.96
C VAL A 499 -23.35 -9.94 18.80
N ALA A 500 -23.96 -10.71 19.70
CA ALA A 500 -23.92 -12.17 19.64
C ALA A 500 -24.60 -12.72 18.36
N ALA A 501 -25.74 -12.16 17.98
CA ALA A 501 -26.43 -12.50 16.74
C ALA A 501 -25.57 -12.17 15.51
N ASN A 502 -24.89 -11.02 15.52
CA ASN A 502 -23.93 -10.65 14.47
C ASN A 502 -22.78 -11.67 14.40
N HIS A 503 -22.22 -12.12 15.53
CA HIS A 503 -21.18 -13.15 15.55
C HIS A 503 -21.68 -14.48 14.99
N ILE A 504 -22.89 -14.90 15.34
CA ILE A 504 -23.48 -16.13 14.76
C ILE A 504 -23.65 -15.96 13.24
N ALA A 505 -24.21 -14.84 12.80
CA ALA A 505 -24.48 -14.57 11.40
C ALA A 505 -23.21 -14.48 10.53
N GLN A 506 -22.10 -13.98 11.08
CA GLN A 506 -20.84 -13.80 10.33
C GLN A 506 -19.83 -14.92 10.56
N LEU A 507 -19.84 -15.62 11.71
CA LEU A 507 -18.82 -16.62 12.03
C LEU A 507 -19.33 -18.06 11.97
N VAL A 508 -20.65 -18.26 12.01
CA VAL A 508 -21.24 -19.62 12.03
C VAL A 508 -22.07 -19.86 10.77
N VAL A 509 -23.04 -18.99 10.49
CA VAL A 509 -23.96 -19.14 9.35
C VAL A 509 -23.24 -19.26 7.99
N PRO A 510 -22.11 -18.59 7.70
CA PRO A 510 -21.47 -18.71 6.39
C PRO A 510 -21.00 -20.14 6.08
N PHE A 511 -20.69 -20.96 7.08
CA PHE A 511 -20.36 -22.38 6.86
C PHE A 511 -21.54 -23.19 6.30
N ALA A 512 -22.77 -22.74 6.52
CA ALA A 512 -23.96 -23.36 5.94
C ALA A 512 -23.99 -23.29 4.41
N LEU A 513 -23.28 -22.33 3.78
CA LEU A 513 -23.16 -22.22 2.32
C LEU A 513 -22.51 -23.45 1.66
N PHE A 514 -21.75 -24.22 2.44
CA PHE A 514 -21.06 -25.43 1.98
C PHE A 514 -21.81 -26.71 2.32
N THR A 515 -22.93 -26.60 3.03
CA THR A 515 -23.80 -27.75 3.29
C THR A 515 -24.59 -28.10 2.05
N ARG A 516 -24.74 -29.40 1.78
CA ARG A 516 -25.37 -29.90 0.55
C ARG A 516 -26.88 -29.66 0.61
N SER A 517 -27.36 -28.58 -0.01
CA SER A 517 -28.80 -28.36 -0.20
C SER A 517 -29.39 -29.45 -1.09
N ARG A 518 -30.29 -30.28 -0.54
CA ARG A 518 -31.17 -31.17 -1.32
C ARG A 518 -32.40 -30.40 -1.77
N SER A 519 -32.24 -29.32 -2.52
CA SER A 519 -33.37 -28.61 -3.12
C SER A 519 -33.68 -29.19 -4.50
N ARG A 520 -34.73 -30.02 -4.58
CA ARG A 520 -35.37 -30.42 -5.85
C ARG A 520 -36.09 -29.19 -6.41
N VAL A 521 -35.39 -28.37 -7.19
CA VAL A 521 -36.04 -27.35 -8.02
C VAL A 521 -36.41 -28.02 -9.34
N SER A 522 -37.69 -27.89 -9.74
CA SER A 522 -38.18 -28.42 -11.02
C SER A 522 -37.44 -27.71 -12.18
N PRO A 523 -37.00 -28.43 -13.23
CA PRO A 523 -36.42 -27.79 -14.40
C PRO A 523 -37.39 -26.75 -14.98
N ARG A 524 -36.85 -25.64 -15.50
CA ARG A 524 -37.61 -24.52 -16.09
C ARG A 524 -38.61 -25.09 -17.12
N PRO A 525 -39.89 -24.71 -17.09
CA PRO A 525 -40.84 -25.14 -18.11
C PRO A 525 -40.37 -24.62 -19.48
N SER A 526 -40.30 -25.52 -20.46
CA SER A 526 -39.96 -25.16 -21.84
C SER A 526 -41.05 -24.27 -22.43
N SER A 527 -40.70 -23.05 -22.82
CA SER A 527 -41.54 -22.15 -23.64
C SER A 527 -41.43 -22.47 -25.12
#